data_AF-A0A139BRP8-F1
#
_entry.id   AF-A0A139BRP8-F1
#
_cell.length_a   1.000
_cell.length_b   1.000
_cell.length_c   1.000
_cell.angle_alpha   90.00
_cell.angle_beta   90.00
_cell.angle_gamma   90.00
#
_symmetry.space_group_name_H-M   'P 1'
#
loop_
_entity.id
_entity.type
_entity.pdbx_description
1 polymer ?
#
loop_
_entity_poly.entity_id
_entity_poly.type
_entity_poly.pdbx_seq_one_letter_code
_entity_poly.pdbx_strand_id
1 'polypeptide(L)'
;LDDFARNNQRLNTFKSAIINAERVIYMTGTFTTIQRNMLSEIVGGILGRRLTETDYCCYEFPSVKQNPLHIRHLKFFQSDVIGLFKGYADLNSKGQPIPQTVLIMNTSRMELFNQIFSRYGLTEQVEVVSRPESDASEIEAARTTHRPILVASPLFSIGLNFECEPEILWCRFDRLDADTSQINQTINRANRGEVACSVRIYADYINETPFVFPLKQSVRESLLSMIEDESVLSNPGFDMPMMLDRMTYKDYREIEKNVYKSLGTLRSDNAFQNYVVEELTGAPERDQEMHEEYREFFEAAQAEYNDRVLEWCNSIGPNRPIMMLLDDAQRLAEERRKNFKSDSPRTEREIEDEELAITMAICRLEHPVHARKVEIAKLKRLFGVREPWLSDRLNAQNYRGSKKVSAEKLGELVHLVETLGELSAGQINGTSLAVKLNQDKKLQRGFLALATGEKDYVAMQKSFEKLENLKAIDRSTRSKNSKQKAEGFAVELLLELLEEIGIGFDSDEDEKGKRHLNLAKSLVSSTWDFASMVGQLNLFVELLKAFPDDQPLEWGWKPQNFVYSDISTCVGCKSFYLGRCLRGNAVDFTEWGIENTWGISGIWDECKTFAPRRNN
;
A
#
# COMPACT_ATOMS: atom_id res chain seq x y z
N LEU A 1 16.04 1.77 -13.30
CA LEU A 1 16.04 0.31 -13.04
C LEU A 1 14.78 -0.13 -12.32
N ASP A 2 14.46 0.48 -11.17
CA ASP A 2 13.24 0.19 -10.42
C ASP A 2 11.98 0.23 -11.30
N ASP A 3 11.86 1.21 -12.21
CA ASP A 3 10.75 1.31 -13.17
C ASP A 3 10.70 0.22 -14.24
N PHE A 4 11.86 -0.28 -14.69
CA PHE A 4 11.92 -1.38 -15.64
C PHE A 4 11.63 -2.72 -14.97
N ALA A 5 12.01 -2.87 -13.70
CA ALA A 5 11.74 -4.06 -12.89
C ALA A 5 10.28 -4.17 -12.42
N ARG A 6 9.40 -3.20 -12.75
CA ARG A 6 7.98 -3.28 -12.39
C ARG A 6 7.29 -4.49 -13.02
N ASN A 7 7.54 -4.76 -14.30
CA ASN A 7 6.95 -5.90 -15.02
C ASN A 7 7.92 -6.53 -16.05
N ASN A 8 7.64 -7.76 -16.47
CA ASN A 8 8.49 -8.51 -17.40
C ASN A 8 8.61 -7.84 -18.77
N GLN A 9 7.55 -7.19 -19.26
CA GLN A 9 7.55 -6.51 -20.55
C GLN A 9 8.55 -5.33 -20.57
N ARG A 10 8.56 -4.50 -19.53
CA ARG A 10 9.49 -3.37 -19.39
C ARG A 10 10.92 -3.85 -19.18
N LEU A 11 11.13 -4.90 -18.40
CA LEU A 11 12.45 -5.50 -18.24
C LEU A 11 12.97 -6.10 -19.55
N ASN A 12 12.10 -6.75 -20.33
CA ASN A 12 12.43 -7.22 -21.68
C ASN A 12 12.76 -6.06 -22.61
N THR A 13 11.97 -5.00 -22.59
CA THR A 13 12.24 -3.79 -23.38
C THR A 13 13.61 -3.22 -23.04
N PHE A 14 13.95 -3.17 -21.76
CA PHE A 14 15.27 -2.73 -21.29
C PHE A 14 16.39 -3.66 -21.78
N LYS A 15 16.23 -4.98 -21.66
CA LYS A 15 17.20 -5.97 -22.17
C LYS A 15 17.39 -5.84 -23.69
N SER A 16 16.31 -5.75 -24.46
CA SER A 16 16.35 -5.58 -25.91
C SER A 16 17.02 -4.26 -26.31
N ALA A 17 16.77 -3.17 -25.59
CA ALA A 17 17.42 -1.89 -25.84
C ALA A 17 18.94 -1.99 -25.66
N ILE A 18 19.43 -2.72 -24.65
CA ILE A 18 20.85 -2.98 -24.44
C ILE A 18 21.43 -3.84 -25.57
N ILE A 19 20.74 -4.92 -25.96
CA ILE A 19 21.17 -5.82 -27.06
C ILE A 19 21.34 -5.04 -28.37
N ASN A 20 20.42 -4.13 -28.65
CA ASN A 20 20.40 -3.38 -29.91
C ASN A 20 21.34 -2.16 -29.90
N ALA A 21 21.92 -1.82 -28.75
CA ALA A 21 22.81 -0.66 -28.63
C ALA A 21 24.26 -1.04 -28.97
N GLU A 22 24.92 -0.22 -29.77
CA GLU A 22 26.37 -0.37 -30.04
C GLU A 22 27.21 -0.09 -28.78
N ARG A 23 26.79 0.92 -27.99
CA ARG A 23 27.36 1.29 -26.69
C ARG A 23 26.27 1.86 -25.79
N VAL A 24 26.39 1.65 -24.48
CA VAL A 24 25.44 2.20 -23.49
C VAL A 24 26.22 2.98 -22.43
N ILE A 25 25.79 4.22 -22.19
CA ILE A 25 26.30 5.07 -21.09
C ILE A 25 25.15 5.29 -20.12
N TYR A 26 25.34 4.90 -18.86
CA TYR A 26 24.39 5.16 -17.79
C TYR A 26 24.86 6.35 -16.97
N MET A 27 24.05 7.41 -16.92
CA MET A 27 24.33 8.61 -16.14
C MET A 27 23.30 8.73 -15.01
N THR A 28 23.77 8.71 -13.76
CA THR A 28 22.96 8.96 -12.56
C THR A 28 23.83 9.64 -11.51
N GLY A 29 23.22 10.42 -10.61
CA GLY A 29 23.95 11.03 -9.49
C GLY A 29 24.36 10.02 -8.42
N THR A 30 23.62 8.91 -8.30
CA THR A 30 23.85 7.86 -7.29
C THR A 30 23.25 6.52 -7.75
N PHE A 31 23.88 5.42 -7.34
CA PHE A 31 23.34 4.05 -7.45
C PHE A 31 23.44 3.35 -6.10
N THR A 32 22.43 2.55 -5.77
CA THR A 32 22.57 1.57 -4.68
C THR A 32 23.37 0.34 -5.12
N THR A 33 23.84 -0.45 -4.16
CA THR A 33 24.63 -1.66 -4.44
C THR A 33 23.81 -2.69 -5.23
N ILE A 34 22.54 -2.89 -4.89
CA ILE A 34 21.66 -3.83 -5.61
C ILE A 34 21.37 -3.35 -7.03
N GLN A 35 21.22 -2.04 -7.26
CA GLN A 35 21.05 -1.48 -8.59
C GLN A 35 22.28 -1.74 -9.49
N ARG A 36 23.50 -1.57 -8.96
CA ARG A 36 24.76 -1.88 -9.69
C ARG A 36 24.87 -3.36 -10.03
N ASN A 37 24.55 -4.23 -9.06
CA ASN A 37 24.59 -5.67 -9.24
C ASN A 37 23.57 -6.11 -10.30
N MET A 38 22.34 -5.60 -10.26
CA MET A 38 21.32 -5.92 -11.27
C MET A 38 21.75 -5.50 -12.67
N LEU A 39 22.31 -4.31 -12.84
CA LEU A 39 22.87 -3.87 -14.13
C LEU A 39 23.94 -4.83 -14.63
N SER A 40 24.91 -5.14 -13.78
CA SER A 40 26.01 -6.07 -14.13
C SER A 40 25.49 -7.44 -14.55
N GLU A 41 24.49 -7.97 -13.84
CA GLU A 41 23.87 -9.26 -14.14
C GLU A 41 23.06 -9.24 -15.44
N ILE A 42 22.24 -8.20 -15.67
CA ILE A 42 21.44 -8.08 -16.90
C ILE A 42 22.36 -8.01 -18.13
N VAL A 43 23.35 -7.13 -18.09
CA VAL A 43 24.23 -6.93 -19.24
C VAL A 43 25.15 -8.16 -19.41
N GLY A 44 25.58 -8.82 -18.32
CA GLY A 44 26.36 -10.06 -18.41
C GLY A 44 25.57 -11.24 -18.96
N GLY A 45 24.30 -11.38 -18.57
CA GLY A 45 23.40 -12.37 -19.13
C GLY A 45 23.18 -12.18 -20.63
N ILE A 46 23.05 -10.92 -21.07
CA ILE A 46 22.93 -10.56 -22.50
C ILE A 46 24.20 -10.92 -23.28
N LEU A 47 25.37 -10.66 -22.72
CA LEU A 47 26.65 -10.87 -23.38
C LEU A 47 27.16 -12.32 -23.26
N GLY A 48 26.41 -13.21 -22.61
CA GLY A 48 26.78 -14.61 -22.39
C GLY A 48 28.04 -14.80 -21.52
N ARG A 49 28.46 -13.75 -20.80
CA ARG A 49 29.67 -13.72 -19.96
C ARG A 49 29.46 -12.79 -18.78
N ARG A 50 30.09 -13.09 -17.65
CA ARG A 50 30.09 -12.17 -16.51
C ARG A 50 30.83 -10.88 -16.90
N LEU A 51 30.17 -9.74 -16.75
CA LEU A 51 30.85 -8.47 -16.96
C LEU A 51 31.67 -8.12 -15.75
N THR A 52 32.86 -7.59 -16.03
CA THR A 52 33.69 -6.89 -15.06
C THR A 52 33.58 -5.39 -15.30
N GLU A 53 34.03 -4.57 -14.35
CA GLU A 53 34.08 -3.10 -14.48
C GLU A 53 34.97 -2.60 -15.65
N THR A 54 35.57 -3.53 -16.40
CA THR A 54 36.28 -3.28 -17.65
C THR A 54 35.37 -3.29 -18.89
N ASP A 55 34.18 -3.92 -18.81
CA ASP A 55 33.22 -4.02 -19.92
C ASP A 55 32.19 -2.87 -19.91
N TYR A 56 32.07 -2.15 -18.79
CA TYR A 56 31.27 -0.95 -18.65
C TYR A 56 32.01 0.05 -17.76
N CYS A 57 31.99 1.33 -18.11
CA CYS A 57 32.68 2.34 -17.32
C CYS A 57 31.71 2.99 -16.33
N CYS A 58 31.97 2.82 -15.04
CA CYS A 58 31.35 3.62 -13.98
C CYS A 58 32.26 4.80 -13.66
N TYR A 59 31.82 6.00 -14.05
CA TYR A 59 32.47 7.23 -13.60
C TYR A 59 31.80 7.69 -12.31
N GLU A 60 32.53 7.58 -11.19
CA GLU A 60 32.17 8.22 -9.94
C GLU A 60 33.00 9.49 -9.76
N PHE A 61 32.31 10.63 -9.62
CA PHE A 61 33.00 11.85 -9.24
C PHE A 61 33.48 11.72 -7.79
N PRO A 62 34.76 12.03 -7.50
CA PRO A 62 35.26 12.01 -6.13
C PRO A 62 34.46 13.01 -5.27
N SER A 63 34.01 12.57 -4.10
CA SER A 63 33.22 13.40 -3.20
C SER A 63 34.06 14.58 -2.68
N VAL A 64 33.55 15.79 -2.84
CA VAL A 64 34.21 17.02 -2.38
C VAL A 64 33.78 17.30 -0.94
N LYS A 65 34.46 16.70 0.04
CA LYS A 65 34.13 16.69 1.47
C LYS A 65 34.34 18.05 2.15
N GLN A 66 33.54 19.05 1.77
CA GLN A 66 33.74 20.45 2.18
C GLN A 66 32.69 20.94 3.18
N ASN A 67 31.49 20.34 3.18
CA ASN A 67 30.37 20.87 3.97
C ASN A 67 30.12 20.05 5.24
N PRO A 68 29.86 20.69 6.39
CA PRO A 68 29.51 19.97 7.61
C PRO A 68 28.09 19.40 7.50
N LEU A 69 27.92 18.16 7.96
CA LEU A 69 26.63 17.49 8.09
C LEU A 69 26.43 17.05 9.53
N HIS A 70 25.33 17.49 10.14
CA HIS A 70 24.96 17.04 11.48
C HIS A 70 23.88 15.97 11.40
N ILE A 71 24.08 14.85 12.07
CA ILE A 71 23.03 13.85 12.30
C ILE A 71 22.53 14.01 13.73
N ARG A 72 21.27 14.40 13.90
CA ARG A 72 20.62 14.60 15.20
C ARG A 72 19.57 13.52 15.46
N HIS A 73 19.39 13.23 16.75
CA HIS A 73 18.32 12.33 17.18
C HIS A 73 16.94 12.98 16.94
N LEU A 74 16.00 12.19 16.41
CA LEU A 74 14.63 12.59 16.12
C LEU A 74 13.89 13.26 17.29
N LYS A 75 14.21 12.89 18.54
CA LYS A 75 13.59 13.46 19.75
C LYS A 75 13.76 14.97 19.89
N PHE A 76 14.79 15.54 19.25
CA PHE A 76 15.08 16.98 19.25
C PHE A 76 14.38 17.74 18.13
N PHE A 77 13.84 17.03 17.13
CA PHE A 77 13.28 17.66 15.93
C PHE A 77 12.20 18.69 16.28
N GLN A 78 11.28 18.31 17.16
CA GLN A 78 10.12 19.14 17.48
C GLN A 78 10.55 20.44 18.17
N SER A 79 11.41 20.35 19.18
CA SER A 79 11.95 21.53 19.87
C SER A 79 12.81 22.38 18.94
N ASP A 80 13.65 21.76 18.10
CA ASP A 80 14.51 22.48 17.16
C ASP A 80 13.69 23.27 16.12
N VAL A 81 12.60 22.69 15.61
CA VAL A 81 11.70 23.33 14.63
C VAL A 81 10.96 24.51 15.25
N ILE A 82 10.39 24.34 16.45
CA ILE A 82 9.71 25.43 17.15
C ILE A 82 10.71 26.55 17.50
N GLY A 83 11.89 26.20 18.00
CA GLY A 83 12.95 27.17 18.30
C GLY A 83 13.38 27.95 17.05
N LEU A 84 13.52 27.27 15.91
CA LEU A 84 13.84 27.89 14.62
C LEU A 84 12.79 28.94 14.23
N PHE A 85 11.51 28.58 14.28
CA PHE A 85 10.43 29.47 13.88
C PHE A 85 10.18 30.61 14.86
N LYS A 86 10.37 30.40 16.16
CA LYS A 86 10.40 31.50 17.14
C LYS A 86 11.52 32.50 16.83
N GLY A 87 12.69 32.01 16.46
CA GLY A 87 13.80 32.85 15.98
C GLY A 87 13.44 33.65 14.74
N TYR A 88 12.78 33.02 13.76
CA TYR A 88 12.33 33.71 12.54
C TYR A 88 11.22 34.72 12.79
N ALA A 89 10.31 34.43 13.72
CA ALA A 89 9.29 35.39 14.14
C ALA A 89 9.93 36.66 14.74
N ASP A 90 10.98 36.49 15.56
CA ASP A 90 11.74 37.61 16.11
C ASP A 90 12.46 38.42 15.02
N LEU A 91 13.15 37.76 14.07
CA LEU A 91 13.77 38.42 12.92
C LEU A 91 12.74 39.20 12.09
N ASN A 92 11.62 38.57 11.75
CA ASN A 92 10.54 39.18 10.98
C ASN A 92 9.96 40.41 11.70
N SER A 93 9.72 40.31 13.01
CA SER A 93 9.22 41.42 13.83
C SER A 93 10.18 42.61 13.88
N LYS A 94 11.49 42.36 13.72
CA LYS A 94 12.55 43.37 13.67
C LYS A 94 12.87 43.86 12.26
N GLY A 95 12.17 43.36 11.23
CA GLY A 95 12.45 43.65 9.82
C GLY A 95 13.82 43.13 9.35
N GLN A 96 14.35 42.11 10.02
CA GLN A 96 15.61 41.46 9.64
C GLN A 96 15.35 40.32 8.64
N PRO A 97 16.27 40.07 7.70
CA PRO A 97 16.10 39.00 6.72
C PRO A 97 16.06 37.63 7.41
N ILE A 98 15.10 36.80 7.01
CA ILE A 98 15.02 35.39 7.41
C ILE A 98 15.96 34.59 6.48
N PRO A 99 16.85 33.74 7.01
CA PRO A 99 17.73 32.90 6.18
C PRO A 99 16.93 32.00 5.24
N GLN A 100 17.47 31.71 4.05
CA GLN A 100 16.83 30.77 3.13
C GLN A 100 16.87 29.35 3.71
N THR A 101 15.69 28.84 4.08
CA THR A 101 15.54 27.61 4.84
C THR A 101 14.64 26.63 4.12
N VAL A 102 15.16 25.44 3.90
CA VAL A 102 14.43 24.32 3.33
C VAL A 102 14.32 23.21 4.37
N LEU A 103 13.09 22.82 4.69
CA LEU A 103 12.81 21.69 5.56
C LEU A 103 12.19 20.56 4.71
N ILE A 104 12.92 19.45 4.61
CA ILE A 104 12.46 18.25 3.90
C ILE A 104 11.98 17.23 4.93
N MET A 105 10.67 16.99 5.00
CA MET A 105 10.09 16.11 6.01
C MET A 105 8.81 15.46 5.50
N ASN A 106 8.27 14.44 6.17
CA ASN A 106 6.99 13.86 5.75
C ASN A 106 5.84 14.89 5.94
N THR A 107 5.64 15.76 4.95
CA THR A 107 4.64 16.85 4.96
C THR A 107 3.25 16.38 4.58
N SER A 108 2.90 15.11 4.79
CA SER A 108 1.50 14.63 4.74
C SER A 108 0.58 15.29 5.78
N ARG A 109 1.02 16.42 6.34
CA ARG A 109 0.50 17.16 7.48
C ARG A 109 0.79 18.66 7.24
N MET A 110 0.44 19.19 6.06
CA MET A 110 0.64 20.61 5.78
C MET A 110 -0.04 21.51 6.82
N GLU A 111 -1.19 21.07 7.33
CA GLU A 111 -1.99 21.82 8.29
C GLU A 111 -1.25 22.10 9.61
N LEU A 112 -0.42 21.16 10.06
CA LEU A 112 0.47 21.36 11.21
C LEU A 112 1.38 22.59 11.00
N PHE A 113 1.97 22.72 9.81
CA PHE A 113 2.86 23.83 9.51
C PHE A 113 2.10 25.13 9.27
N ASN A 114 0.95 25.08 8.60
CA ASN A 114 0.07 26.24 8.44
C ASN A 114 -0.31 26.85 9.80
N GLN A 115 -0.69 26.01 10.77
CA GLN A 115 -1.04 26.46 12.13
C GLN A 115 0.17 27.06 12.86
N ILE A 116 1.34 26.42 12.76
CA ILE A 116 2.59 26.95 13.34
C ILE A 116 2.95 28.32 12.75
N PHE A 117 2.93 28.47 11.42
CA PHE A 117 3.30 29.72 10.77
C PHE A 117 2.28 30.83 11.00
N SER A 118 0.99 30.48 11.05
CA SER A 118 -0.07 31.40 11.46
C SER A 118 0.15 31.91 12.88
N ARG A 119 0.47 31.03 13.84
CA ARG A 119 0.77 31.40 15.23
C ARG A 119 1.92 32.41 15.33
N TYR A 120 2.97 32.21 14.55
CA TYR A 120 4.20 33.01 14.60
C TYR A 120 4.22 34.19 13.61
N GLY A 121 3.14 34.43 12.86
CA GLY A 121 3.08 35.54 11.90
C GLY A 121 4.07 35.38 10.73
N LEU A 122 4.31 34.14 10.29
CA LEU A 122 5.27 33.79 9.25
C LEU A 122 4.59 33.35 7.94
N THR A 123 3.26 33.38 7.84
CA THR A 123 2.48 32.90 6.68
C THR A 123 2.92 33.52 5.35
N GLU A 124 3.28 34.81 5.33
CA GLU A 124 3.74 35.49 4.11
C GLU A 124 5.19 35.13 3.70
N GLN A 125 5.95 34.51 4.62
CA GLN A 125 7.37 34.19 4.47
C GLN A 125 7.60 32.72 4.12
N VAL A 126 6.54 31.93 3.96
CA VAL A 126 6.64 30.48 3.83
C VAL A 126 5.87 29.92 2.65
N GLU A 127 6.48 28.92 2.02
CA GLU A 127 5.82 28.01 1.11
C GLU A 127 5.77 26.62 1.75
N VAL A 128 4.58 26.04 1.86
CA VAL A 128 4.39 24.67 2.37
C VAL A 128 3.79 23.86 1.23
N VAL A 129 4.47 22.79 0.82
CA VAL A 129 3.98 21.91 -0.24
C VAL A 129 4.15 20.44 0.10
N SER A 130 3.19 19.64 -0.36
CA SER A 130 3.16 18.21 -0.13
C SER A 130 2.56 17.52 -1.35
N ARG A 131 3.17 16.47 -1.91
CA ARG A 131 2.57 15.74 -3.04
C ARG A 131 1.19 15.19 -2.68
N PRO A 132 0.98 14.73 -1.43
CA PRO A 132 -0.36 14.40 -0.97
C PRO A 132 -1.37 15.54 -1.01
N GLU A 133 -0.98 16.79 -0.73
CA GLU A 133 -1.92 17.89 -0.43
C GLU A 133 -1.80 19.09 -1.37
N SER A 134 -0.90 19.02 -2.36
CA SER A 134 -0.61 20.10 -3.30
C SER A 134 -0.66 19.59 -4.74
N ASP A 135 -1.17 20.43 -5.63
CA ASP A 135 -1.22 20.14 -7.05
C ASP A 135 0.14 20.35 -7.74
N ALA A 136 0.26 19.93 -9.00
CA ALA A 136 1.52 20.04 -9.72
C ALA A 136 1.99 21.49 -9.93
N SER A 137 1.07 22.46 -9.94
CA SER A 137 1.36 23.88 -10.15
C SER A 137 1.91 24.53 -8.87
N GLU A 138 1.35 24.21 -7.71
CA GLU A 138 1.84 24.62 -6.40
C GLU A 138 3.24 24.04 -6.14
N ILE A 139 3.45 22.78 -6.52
CA ILE A 139 4.76 22.13 -6.45
C ILE A 139 5.81 22.85 -7.31
N GLU A 140 5.43 23.27 -8.52
CA GLU A 140 6.32 24.01 -9.42
C GLU A 140 6.54 25.45 -8.95
N ALA A 141 5.53 26.10 -8.37
CA ALA A 141 5.67 27.41 -7.74
C ALA A 141 6.67 27.36 -6.57
N ALA A 142 6.59 26.33 -5.72
CA ALA A 142 7.54 26.12 -4.63
C ALA A 142 8.99 25.89 -5.10
N ARG A 143 9.20 25.42 -6.33
CA ARG A 143 10.54 25.28 -6.92
C ARG A 143 11.22 26.63 -7.18
N THR A 144 10.42 27.62 -7.57
CA THR A 144 10.85 28.96 -8.01
C THR A 144 10.54 30.03 -6.96
N THR A 145 10.09 29.62 -5.77
CA THR A 145 9.71 30.55 -4.71
C THR A 145 10.91 31.34 -4.21
N HIS A 146 10.69 32.64 -4.01
CA HIS A 146 11.63 33.54 -3.32
C HIS A 146 11.27 33.72 -1.84
N ARG A 147 10.29 32.96 -1.33
CA ARG A 147 9.97 32.96 0.09
C ARG A 147 11.14 32.32 0.87
N PRO A 148 11.55 32.91 1.99
CA PRO A 148 12.72 32.44 2.73
C PRO A 148 12.50 31.07 3.37
N ILE A 149 11.27 30.63 3.63
CA ILE A 149 10.99 29.33 4.24
C ILE A 149 10.28 28.42 3.24
N LEU A 150 10.80 27.22 3.03
CA LEU A 150 10.15 26.16 2.24
C LEU A 150 10.05 24.89 3.08
N VAL A 151 8.82 24.37 3.23
CA VAL A 151 8.56 23.08 3.88
C VAL A 151 8.01 22.11 2.84
N ALA A 152 8.73 21.03 2.55
CA ALA A 152 8.40 20.13 1.45
C ALA A 152 8.52 18.65 1.81
N SER A 153 7.74 17.81 1.13
CA SER A 153 7.88 16.35 1.27
C SER A 153 9.18 15.85 0.60
N PRO A 154 9.84 14.83 1.14
CA PRO A 154 10.98 14.18 0.49
C PRO A 154 10.61 13.47 -0.81
N LEU A 155 9.34 13.25 -1.15
CA LEU A 155 8.96 12.83 -2.50
C LEU A 155 9.11 13.95 -3.55
N PHE A 156 9.30 15.19 -3.10
CA PHE A 156 9.83 16.26 -3.94
C PHE A 156 11.33 16.07 -4.19
N SER A 157 11.99 15.06 -3.62
CA SER A 157 13.46 14.99 -3.61
C SER A 157 14.14 14.53 -4.89
N ILE A 158 13.35 13.95 -5.80
CA ILE A 158 13.84 13.45 -7.07
C ILE A 158 13.44 14.45 -8.16
N GLY A 159 14.43 15.22 -8.64
CA GLY A 159 14.30 16.09 -9.83
C GLY A 159 13.97 17.56 -9.59
N LEU A 160 13.66 17.99 -8.37
CA LEU A 160 13.42 19.41 -8.07
C LEU A 160 14.73 20.14 -7.71
N ASN A 161 15.00 21.23 -8.43
CA ASN A 161 16.11 22.16 -8.20
C ASN A 161 15.52 23.46 -7.65
N PHE A 162 15.93 23.88 -6.46
CA PHE A 162 15.52 25.17 -5.91
C PHE A 162 16.26 26.27 -6.66
N GLU A 163 15.52 27.31 -7.07
CA GLU A 163 16.10 28.48 -7.71
C GLU A 163 16.91 29.32 -6.71
N CYS A 164 16.44 29.42 -5.46
CA CYS A 164 17.16 30.04 -4.36
C CYS A 164 17.95 28.99 -3.55
N GLU A 165 19.23 29.23 -3.34
CA GLU A 165 20.13 28.34 -2.62
C GLU A 165 19.84 28.37 -1.11
N PRO A 166 19.67 27.22 -0.44
CA PRO A 166 19.38 27.20 0.99
C PRO A 166 20.63 27.54 1.81
N GLU A 167 20.48 28.40 2.81
CA GLU A 167 21.43 28.57 3.91
C GLU A 167 21.23 27.49 4.99
N ILE A 168 20.02 26.97 5.11
CA ILE A 168 19.66 25.90 6.06
C ILE A 168 18.88 24.81 5.33
N LEU A 169 19.34 23.56 5.43
CA LEU A 169 18.65 22.38 4.90
C LEU A 169 18.48 21.33 6.01
N TRP A 170 17.28 21.17 6.52
CA TRP A 170 16.99 20.13 7.53
C TRP A 170 16.11 19.04 6.94
N CYS A 171 16.57 17.80 7.06
CA CYS A 171 15.94 16.63 6.48
C CYS A 171 15.48 15.66 7.56
N ARG A 172 14.29 15.09 7.40
CA ARG A 172 13.72 14.08 8.29
C ARG A 172 13.24 12.89 7.44
N PHE A 173 13.82 11.71 7.69
CA PHE A 173 13.58 10.50 6.89
C PHE A 173 12.85 9.37 7.64
N ASP A 174 12.56 9.53 8.93
CA ASP A 174 12.00 8.48 9.82
C ASP A 174 10.68 7.84 9.36
N ARG A 175 9.97 8.44 8.41
CA ARG A 175 8.68 7.96 7.89
C ARG A 175 8.69 7.65 6.40
N LEU A 176 9.85 7.33 5.85
CA LEU A 176 10.02 6.98 4.45
C LEU A 176 10.93 5.79 4.35
N ASP A 177 10.67 4.93 3.39
CA ASP A 177 11.59 3.86 3.02
C ASP A 177 12.64 4.43 2.07
N ALA A 178 13.55 5.26 2.59
CA ALA A 178 14.61 5.90 1.81
C ALA A 178 15.91 5.08 1.85
N ASP A 179 16.50 4.84 0.66
CA ASP A 179 17.80 4.21 0.51
C ASP A 179 18.97 5.22 0.51
N THR A 180 20.20 4.70 0.42
CA THR A 180 21.43 5.53 0.41
C THR A 180 21.46 6.54 -0.73
N SER A 181 20.89 6.18 -1.90
CA SER A 181 20.83 7.02 -3.08
C SER A 181 19.87 8.19 -2.85
N GLN A 182 18.68 7.91 -2.33
CA GLN A 182 17.67 8.93 -2.04
C GLN A 182 18.13 9.92 -0.99
N ILE A 183 18.81 9.46 0.08
CA ILE A 183 19.35 10.34 1.12
C ILE A 183 20.40 11.29 0.51
N ASN A 184 21.39 10.76 -0.23
CA ASN A 184 22.44 11.56 -0.87
C ASN A 184 21.86 12.58 -1.87
N GLN A 185 20.93 12.18 -2.74
CA GLN A 185 20.28 13.09 -3.69
C GLN A 185 19.53 14.23 -2.97
N THR A 186 18.91 13.92 -1.83
CA THR A 186 18.15 14.90 -1.05
C THR A 186 19.07 15.95 -0.43
N ILE A 187 20.16 15.54 0.22
CA ILE A 187 21.05 16.50 0.90
C ILE A 187 21.90 17.31 -0.08
N ASN A 188 22.35 16.72 -1.20
CA ASN A 188 23.21 17.39 -2.18
C ASN A 188 22.59 18.61 -2.88
N ARG A 189 21.33 18.91 -2.61
CA ARG A 189 20.69 20.16 -3.05
C ARG A 189 21.26 21.39 -2.40
N ALA A 190 21.79 21.23 -1.19
CA ALA A 190 22.53 22.27 -0.50
C ALA A 190 23.92 22.54 -1.12
N ASN A 191 24.38 21.75 -2.10
CA ASN A 191 25.74 21.83 -2.66
C ASN A 191 25.82 22.41 -4.09
N ARG A 192 24.77 23.08 -4.56
CA ARG A 192 24.69 23.51 -5.98
C ARG A 192 25.19 24.93 -6.23
N GLY A 193 25.68 25.58 -5.19
CA GLY A 193 25.85 27.01 -5.13
C GLY A 193 27.11 27.48 -4.43
N GLU A 194 27.25 28.80 -4.36
CA GLU A 194 28.32 29.46 -3.60
C GLU A 194 27.92 29.73 -2.14
N VAL A 195 26.64 29.55 -1.80
CA VAL A 195 26.12 29.74 -0.44
C VAL A 195 26.49 28.56 0.46
N ALA A 196 27.12 28.86 1.60
CA ALA A 196 27.39 27.87 2.64
C ALA A 196 26.08 27.44 3.31
N CYS A 197 25.76 26.15 3.24
CA CYS A 197 24.52 25.60 3.77
C CYS A 197 24.75 24.76 5.03
N SER A 198 23.99 25.03 6.09
CA SER A 198 23.90 24.18 7.27
C SER A 198 22.98 22.99 7.02
N VAL A 199 23.54 21.80 6.85
CA VAL A 199 22.76 20.58 6.59
C VAL A 199 22.61 19.74 7.84
N ARG A 200 21.37 19.33 8.12
CA ARG A 200 21.03 18.48 9.26
C ARG A 200 20.10 17.34 8.86
N ILE A 201 20.38 16.14 9.35
CA ILE A 201 19.49 14.97 9.23
C ILE A 201 18.96 14.61 10.61
N TYR A 202 17.65 14.43 10.74
CA TYR A 202 17.01 13.87 11.91
C TYR A 202 16.71 12.39 11.71
N ALA A 203 17.23 11.56 12.60
CA ALA A 203 17.03 10.12 12.60
C ALA A 203 16.82 9.61 14.04
N ASP A 204 16.00 8.59 14.23
CA ASP A 204 15.74 8.04 15.57
C ASP A 204 16.97 7.31 16.12
N TYR A 205 17.51 6.40 15.32
CA TYR A 205 18.78 5.72 15.58
C TYR A 205 19.54 5.52 14.27
N ILE A 206 20.83 5.24 14.38
CA ILE A 206 21.70 4.92 13.24
C ILE A 206 22.09 3.46 13.37
N ASN A 207 21.86 2.67 12.32
CA ASN A 207 22.23 1.26 12.31
C ASN A 207 23.43 1.02 11.39
N GLU A 208 24.62 0.99 11.96
CA GLU A 208 25.87 0.77 11.23
C GLU A 208 26.09 -0.72 10.89
N THR A 209 25.15 -1.62 11.24
CA THR A 209 25.23 -3.00 10.77
C THR A 209 25.05 -3.05 9.25
N PRO A 210 25.94 -3.74 8.51
CA PRO A 210 25.79 -3.89 7.08
C PRO A 210 24.44 -4.48 6.69
N PHE A 211 24.00 -4.18 5.47
CA PHE A 211 22.87 -4.89 4.89
C PHE A 211 23.20 -6.38 4.79
N VAL A 212 22.34 -7.22 5.38
CA VAL A 212 22.44 -8.66 5.27
C VAL A 212 21.48 -9.09 4.17
N PHE A 213 22.05 -9.52 3.05
CA PHE A 213 21.29 -10.11 1.96
C PHE A 213 21.33 -11.63 2.09
N PRO A 214 20.17 -12.32 2.04
CA PRO A 214 20.14 -13.77 1.92
C PRO A 214 20.91 -14.23 0.67
N LEU A 215 21.28 -15.52 0.60
CA LEU A 215 21.92 -16.04 -0.59
C LEU A 215 20.94 -15.99 -1.77
N LYS A 216 21.42 -15.56 -2.94
CA LYS A 216 20.58 -15.44 -4.14
C LYS A 216 19.85 -16.74 -4.45
N GLN A 217 20.55 -17.86 -4.34
CA GLN A 217 19.98 -19.17 -4.56
C GLN A 217 18.85 -19.51 -3.56
N SER A 218 19.03 -19.22 -2.27
CA SER A 218 17.98 -19.51 -1.27
C SER A 218 16.73 -18.67 -1.48
N VAL A 219 16.89 -17.40 -1.90
CA VAL A 219 15.74 -16.56 -2.26
C VAL A 219 15.04 -17.13 -3.49
N ARG A 220 15.79 -17.49 -4.52
CA ARG A 220 15.21 -18.09 -5.74
C ARG A 220 14.50 -19.41 -5.46
N GLU A 221 15.05 -20.27 -4.62
CA GLU A 221 14.42 -21.54 -4.23
C GLU A 221 13.13 -21.29 -3.44
N SER A 222 13.13 -20.34 -2.50
CA SER A 222 11.93 -19.94 -1.77
C SER A 222 10.87 -19.37 -2.71
N LEU A 223 11.24 -18.44 -3.59
CA LEU A 223 10.33 -17.87 -4.57
C LEU A 223 9.80 -18.95 -5.51
N LEU A 224 10.66 -19.87 -5.98
CA LEU A 224 10.25 -20.98 -6.83
C LEU A 224 9.23 -21.87 -6.13
N SER A 225 9.49 -22.26 -4.87
CA SER A 225 8.53 -23.02 -4.05
C SER A 225 7.20 -22.29 -3.92
N MET A 226 7.21 -20.99 -3.64
CA MET A 226 5.99 -20.20 -3.53
C MET A 226 5.22 -20.13 -4.86
N ILE A 227 5.94 -19.96 -5.97
CA ILE A 227 5.39 -19.96 -7.32
C ILE A 227 4.85 -21.35 -7.69
N GLU A 228 5.43 -22.43 -7.17
CA GLU A 228 4.97 -23.81 -7.33
C GLU A 228 3.75 -24.11 -6.44
N ASP A 229 3.72 -23.63 -5.20
CA ASP A 229 2.60 -23.77 -4.26
C ASP A 229 1.33 -23.08 -4.74
N GLU A 230 1.47 -21.95 -5.44
CA GLU A 230 0.35 -21.29 -6.11
C GLU A 230 -0.19 -22.10 -7.30
N SER A 231 0.54 -23.14 -7.75
CA SER A 231 0.16 -23.99 -8.89
C SER A 231 0.35 -25.49 -8.62
N VAL A 232 -0.67 -26.17 -8.09
CA VAL A 232 -0.78 -27.64 -8.25
C VAL A 232 -0.95 -28.03 -9.74
N LEU A 233 -1.21 -27.04 -10.62
CA LEU A 233 -1.54 -27.22 -12.03
C LEU A 233 -0.85 -26.15 -12.90
N SER A 234 0.33 -26.41 -13.48
CA SER A 234 0.68 -25.81 -14.79
C SER A 234 1.90 -26.45 -15.48
N ASN A 235 1.79 -26.58 -16.80
CA ASN A 235 2.77 -27.05 -17.80
C ASN A 235 3.74 -25.91 -18.22
N PRO A 236 4.86 -26.20 -18.93
CA PRO A 236 6.01 -25.32 -19.11
C PRO A 236 5.83 -24.37 -20.31
N GLY A 237 5.58 -23.10 -20.06
CA GLY A 237 5.55 -22.05 -21.09
C GLY A 237 6.07 -20.69 -20.61
N PHE A 238 6.59 -20.61 -19.39
CA PHE A 238 7.02 -19.37 -18.76
C PHE A 238 8.53 -19.24 -18.74
N ASP A 239 9.03 -18.02 -18.97
CA ASP A 239 10.40 -17.64 -18.64
C ASP A 239 10.54 -17.46 -17.12
N MET A 240 10.42 -18.58 -16.41
CA MET A 240 10.64 -18.71 -14.97
C MET A 240 11.96 -18.07 -14.52
N PRO A 241 13.09 -18.23 -15.25
CA PRO A 241 14.33 -17.54 -14.94
C PRO A 241 14.18 -16.02 -14.83
N MET A 242 13.53 -15.37 -15.80
CA MET A 242 13.33 -13.91 -15.78
C MET A 242 12.43 -13.41 -14.66
N MET A 243 11.37 -14.16 -14.37
CA MET A 243 10.46 -13.84 -13.29
C MET A 243 11.18 -13.93 -11.93
N LEU A 244 11.96 -14.98 -11.72
CA LEU A 244 12.78 -15.16 -10.52
C LEU A 244 13.82 -14.04 -10.38
N ASP A 245 14.50 -13.64 -11.46
CA ASP A 245 15.48 -12.53 -11.41
C ASP A 245 14.82 -11.22 -10.95
N ARG A 246 13.66 -10.90 -11.51
CA ARG A 246 12.91 -9.68 -11.17
C ARG A 246 12.41 -9.72 -9.71
N MET A 247 11.85 -10.84 -9.28
CA MET A 247 11.34 -10.99 -7.91
C MET A 247 12.50 -10.93 -6.89
N THR A 248 13.60 -11.63 -7.18
CA THR A 248 14.82 -11.57 -6.36
C THR A 248 15.35 -10.13 -6.24
N TYR A 249 15.36 -9.37 -7.34
CA TYR A 249 15.75 -7.96 -7.32
C TYR A 249 14.83 -7.12 -6.44
N LYS A 250 13.50 -7.30 -6.56
CA LYS A 250 12.53 -6.57 -5.74
C LYS A 250 12.74 -6.86 -4.25
N ASP A 251 12.93 -8.12 -3.86
CA ASP A 251 13.20 -8.51 -2.47
C ASP A 251 14.46 -7.83 -1.93
N TYR A 252 15.54 -7.81 -2.71
CA TYR A 252 16.78 -7.13 -2.29
C TYR A 252 16.65 -5.61 -2.22
N ARG A 253 15.89 -5.01 -3.13
CA ARG A 253 15.62 -3.56 -3.08
C ARG A 253 14.81 -3.17 -1.86
N GLU A 254 13.85 -3.98 -1.43
CA GLU A 254 13.11 -3.72 -0.19
C GLU A 254 14.02 -3.78 1.04
N ILE A 255 15.03 -4.66 1.05
CA ILE A 255 16.04 -4.69 2.12
C ILE A 255 16.85 -3.39 2.16
N GLU A 256 17.22 -2.84 0.99
CA GLU A 256 17.99 -1.58 0.90
C GLU A 256 17.20 -0.34 1.27
N LYS A 257 15.88 -0.35 1.12
CA LYS A 257 15.00 0.76 1.49
C LYS A 257 14.76 0.79 3.01
N ASN A 258 15.83 1.00 3.76
CA ASN A 258 15.79 1.10 5.21
C ASN A 258 16.64 2.29 5.65
N VAL A 259 15.99 3.38 6.02
CA VAL A 259 16.64 4.64 6.38
C VAL A 259 17.72 4.48 7.43
N TYR A 260 17.44 3.72 8.50
CA TYR A 260 18.36 3.57 9.62
C TYR A 260 19.66 2.86 9.21
N LYS A 261 19.53 1.80 8.40
CA LYS A 261 20.69 1.12 7.82
C LYS A 261 21.37 1.95 6.75
N SER A 262 20.62 2.62 5.89
CA SER A 262 21.18 3.48 4.85
C SER A 262 22.00 4.64 5.43
N LEU A 263 21.50 5.31 6.48
CA LEU A 263 22.28 6.32 7.21
C LEU A 263 23.52 5.72 7.87
N GLY A 264 23.40 4.52 8.45
CA GLY A 264 24.53 3.81 9.03
C GLY A 264 25.62 3.49 8.01
N THR A 265 25.24 2.92 6.86
CA THR A 265 26.16 2.65 5.74
C THR A 265 26.79 3.94 5.20
N LEU A 266 26.00 5.00 5.00
CA LEU A 266 26.54 6.28 4.54
C LEU A 266 27.55 6.89 5.53
N ARG A 267 27.33 6.69 6.83
CA ARG A 267 28.24 7.15 7.88
C ARG A 267 29.49 6.28 7.97
N SER A 268 29.35 4.95 8.08
CA SER A 268 30.45 4.00 8.24
C SER A 268 31.41 4.03 7.06
N ASP A 269 30.87 4.16 5.86
CA ASP A 269 31.65 4.09 4.62
C ASP A 269 32.13 5.49 4.19
N ASN A 270 31.86 6.52 5.00
CA ASN A 270 32.08 7.93 4.65
C ASN A 270 31.50 8.26 3.25
N ALA A 271 30.32 7.70 2.93
CA ALA A 271 29.72 7.73 1.61
C ALA A 271 28.69 8.86 1.42
N PHE A 272 28.51 9.74 2.42
CA PHE A 272 27.79 11.01 2.23
C PHE A 272 28.51 11.88 1.20
N GLN A 273 27.90 12.05 0.03
CA GLN A 273 28.52 12.82 -1.06
C GLN A 273 28.70 14.28 -0.63
N ASN A 274 29.94 14.77 -0.70
CA ASN A 274 30.34 16.15 -0.40
C ASN A 274 30.27 16.62 1.08
N TYR A 275 29.88 15.74 2.01
CA TYR A 275 29.76 16.11 3.42
C TYR A 275 30.74 15.39 4.32
N VAL A 276 31.20 16.11 5.34
CA VAL A 276 31.87 15.55 6.53
C VAL A 276 30.84 15.49 7.66
N VAL A 277 30.64 14.30 8.22
CA VAL A 277 29.74 14.14 9.36
C VAL A 277 30.43 14.73 10.60
N GLU A 278 29.85 15.77 11.17
CA GLU A 278 30.33 16.39 12.40
C GLU A 278 29.53 15.87 13.60
N GLU A 279 30.23 15.31 14.57
CA GLU A 279 29.63 14.95 15.85
C GLU A 279 29.34 16.22 16.66
N LEU A 280 28.08 16.37 17.07
CA LEU A 280 27.70 17.44 17.97
C LEU A 280 28.30 17.15 19.35
N THR A 281 29.21 18.02 19.80
CA THR A 281 29.77 17.96 21.14
C THR A 281 28.78 18.55 22.13
N GLY A 282 28.38 17.73 23.12
CA GLY A 282 27.34 18.06 24.10
C GLY A 282 25.97 17.54 23.70
N ALA A 283 25.22 16.99 24.66
CA ALA A 283 23.82 16.67 24.46
C ALA A 283 23.02 17.96 24.66
N PRO A 284 22.52 18.65 23.60
CA PRO A 284 21.57 19.72 23.81
C PRO A 284 20.39 19.16 24.61
N GLU A 285 20.00 19.86 25.67
CA GLU A 285 18.80 19.46 26.40
C GLU A 285 17.59 19.66 25.48
N ARG A 286 16.71 18.66 25.45
CA ARG A 286 15.44 18.79 24.75
C ARG A 286 14.61 19.80 25.52
N ASP A 287 14.31 20.93 24.89
CA ASP A 287 13.38 21.90 25.44
C ASP A 287 11.98 21.25 25.50
N GLN A 288 11.52 21.00 26.74
CA GLN A 288 10.24 20.34 26.97
C GLN A 288 9.06 21.23 26.62
N GLU A 289 9.18 22.55 26.81
CA GLU A 289 8.14 23.52 26.51
C GLU A 289 7.92 23.58 24.99
N MET A 290 8.99 23.73 24.21
CA MET A 290 8.90 23.74 22.75
C MET A 290 8.43 22.41 22.17
N HIS A 291 8.76 21.29 22.82
CA HIS A 291 8.26 19.99 22.40
C HIS A 291 6.75 19.87 22.63
N GLU A 292 6.28 20.33 23.79
CA GLU A 292 4.86 20.30 24.14
C GLU A 292 4.05 21.19 23.19
N GLU A 293 4.56 22.38 22.89
CA GLU A 293 3.95 23.30 21.92
C GLU A 293 3.84 22.68 20.52
N TYR A 294 4.87 21.99 20.03
CA TYR A 294 4.76 21.24 18.77
C TYR A 294 3.69 20.13 18.83
N ARG A 295 3.59 19.43 19.98
CA ARG A 295 2.60 18.37 20.17
C ARG A 295 1.18 18.90 20.11
N GLU A 296 0.91 20.06 20.71
CA GLU A 296 -0.40 20.72 20.65
C GLU A 296 -0.83 20.99 19.20
N PHE A 297 0.05 21.57 18.37
CA PHE A 297 -0.23 21.77 16.94
C PHE A 297 -0.42 20.45 16.20
N PHE A 298 0.34 19.42 16.57
CA PHE A 298 0.22 18.13 15.94
C PHE A 298 -1.14 17.47 16.23
N GLU A 299 -1.60 17.52 17.47
CA GLU A 299 -2.90 16.99 17.89
C GLU A 299 -4.05 17.77 17.25
N ALA A 300 -3.96 19.10 17.20
CA ALA A 300 -4.93 19.96 16.53
C ALA A 300 -5.05 19.67 15.03
N ALA A 301 -3.92 19.62 14.31
CA ALA A 301 -3.93 19.27 12.89
C ALA A 301 -4.50 17.86 12.67
N GLN A 302 -4.12 16.88 13.50
CA GLN A 302 -4.62 15.51 13.39
C GLN A 302 -6.15 15.41 13.62
N ALA A 303 -6.70 16.21 14.53
CA ALA A 303 -8.13 16.33 14.73
C ALA A 303 -8.81 16.88 13.47
N GLU A 304 -8.27 17.93 12.87
CA GLU A 304 -8.83 18.52 11.65
C GLU A 304 -8.86 17.55 10.46
N TYR A 305 -7.78 16.78 10.24
CA TYR A 305 -7.78 15.70 9.23
C TYR A 305 -8.86 14.65 9.53
N ASN A 306 -9.09 14.31 10.80
CA ASN A 306 -10.12 13.35 11.16
C ASN A 306 -11.52 13.93 10.97
N ASP A 307 -11.72 15.21 11.29
CA ASP A 307 -12.99 15.92 11.10
C ASP A 307 -13.38 15.97 9.62
N ARG A 308 -12.44 16.22 8.72
CA ARG A 308 -12.70 16.16 7.26
C ARG A 308 -13.16 14.77 6.80
N VAL A 309 -12.54 13.70 7.28
CA VAL A 309 -12.99 12.33 6.96
C VAL A 309 -14.39 12.07 7.53
N LEU A 310 -14.68 12.56 8.73
CA LEU A 310 -16.01 12.44 9.34
C LEU A 310 -17.07 13.24 8.57
N GLU A 311 -16.76 14.45 8.12
CA GLU A 311 -17.63 15.26 7.27
C GLU A 311 -17.96 14.54 5.96
N TRP A 312 -16.95 13.99 5.28
CA TRP A 312 -17.15 13.15 4.10
C TRP A 312 -18.05 11.94 4.42
N CYS A 313 -17.78 11.23 5.51
CA CYS A 313 -18.58 10.08 5.92
C CYS A 313 -20.04 10.45 6.19
N ASN A 314 -20.28 11.60 6.84
CA ASN A 314 -21.62 12.12 7.09
C ASN A 314 -22.34 12.50 5.79
N SER A 315 -21.62 13.01 4.78
CA SER A 315 -22.18 13.37 3.47
C SER A 315 -22.66 12.16 2.65
N ILE A 316 -22.07 10.98 2.86
CA ILE A 316 -22.44 9.73 2.17
C ILE A 316 -23.87 9.29 2.54
N GLY A 317 -24.29 9.57 3.77
CA GLY A 317 -25.60 9.19 4.32
C GLY A 317 -25.68 7.73 4.77
N PRO A 318 -26.50 7.43 5.80
CA PRO A 318 -26.49 6.12 6.47
C PRO A 318 -27.12 4.98 5.66
N ASN A 319 -27.89 5.29 4.62
CA ASN A 319 -28.68 4.30 3.86
C ASN A 319 -28.11 4.01 2.47
N ARG A 320 -26.90 4.47 2.17
CA ARG A 320 -26.30 4.25 0.86
C ARG A 320 -25.95 2.77 0.67
N PRO A 321 -26.35 2.13 -0.44
CA PRO A 321 -26.04 0.72 -0.68
C PRO A 321 -24.53 0.45 -0.73
N ILE A 322 -24.07 -0.61 -0.05
CA ILE A 322 -22.64 -0.98 0.00
C ILE A 322 -22.04 -1.14 -1.40
N MET A 323 -22.79 -1.69 -2.35
CA MET A 323 -22.32 -1.86 -3.73
C MET A 323 -22.01 -0.54 -4.42
N MET A 324 -22.76 0.53 -4.12
CA MET A 324 -22.47 1.87 -4.64
C MET A 324 -21.22 2.46 -3.98
N LEU A 325 -21.01 2.21 -2.69
CA LEU A 325 -19.80 2.65 -1.97
C LEU A 325 -18.54 1.96 -2.52
N LEU A 326 -18.63 0.67 -2.82
CA LEU A 326 -17.54 -0.09 -3.45
C LEU A 326 -17.25 0.39 -4.88
N ASP A 327 -18.28 0.81 -5.62
CA ASP A 327 -18.14 1.44 -6.94
C ASP A 327 -17.51 2.83 -6.85
N ASP A 328 -17.91 3.66 -5.88
CA ASP A 328 -17.25 4.95 -5.62
C ASP A 328 -15.76 4.75 -5.33
N ALA A 329 -15.41 3.81 -4.45
CA ALA A 329 -14.01 3.47 -4.19
C ALA A 329 -13.29 2.99 -5.45
N GLN A 330 -13.99 2.38 -6.42
CA GLN A 330 -13.41 1.97 -7.70
C GLN A 330 -13.18 3.18 -8.61
N ARG A 331 -14.15 4.10 -8.68
CA ARG A 331 -14.05 5.38 -9.36
C ARG A 331 -12.89 6.21 -8.84
N LEU A 332 -12.68 6.28 -7.52
CA LEU A 332 -11.54 6.96 -6.90
C LEU A 332 -10.19 6.35 -7.31
N ALA A 333 -10.11 5.01 -7.34
CA ALA A 333 -8.89 4.33 -7.81
C ALA A 333 -8.61 4.60 -9.30
N GLU A 334 -9.64 4.74 -10.13
CA GLU A 334 -9.48 5.14 -11.53
C GLU A 334 -9.12 6.61 -11.70
N GLU A 335 -9.72 7.47 -10.88
CA GLU A 335 -9.41 8.89 -10.80
C GLU A 335 -7.92 9.06 -10.49
N ARG A 336 -7.38 8.44 -9.44
CA ARG A 336 -5.93 8.44 -9.13
C ARG A 336 -5.07 8.06 -10.32
N ARG A 337 -5.46 7.01 -11.07
CA ARG A 337 -4.72 6.54 -12.25
C ARG A 337 -4.75 7.53 -13.41
N LYS A 338 -5.85 8.27 -13.56
CA LYS A 338 -6.07 9.22 -14.66
C LYS A 338 -5.85 10.68 -14.23
N ASN A 339 -5.53 10.94 -12.97
CA ASN A 339 -5.55 12.27 -12.35
C ASN A 339 -4.63 13.24 -13.11
N PHE A 340 -3.48 12.76 -13.56
CA PHE A 340 -2.53 13.52 -14.38
C PHE A 340 -3.06 14.02 -15.74
N LYS A 341 -4.23 13.54 -16.18
CA LYS A 341 -4.91 13.94 -17.42
C LYS A 341 -6.11 14.86 -17.18
N SER A 342 -6.44 15.18 -15.93
CA SER A 342 -7.56 16.05 -15.57
C SER A 342 -7.17 17.52 -15.71
N ASP A 343 -8.10 18.35 -16.17
CA ASP A 343 -7.93 19.81 -16.22
C ASP A 343 -7.98 20.45 -14.81
N SER A 344 -8.62 19.76 -13.85
CA SER A 344 -8.70 20.14 -12.44
C SER A 344 -8.48 18.89 -11.57
N PRO A 345 -7.23 18.43 -11.39
CA PRO A 345 -6.94 17.24 -10.62
C PRO A 345 -7.19 17.49 -9.13
N ARG A 346 -7.86 16.57 -8.46
CA ARG A 346 -7.93 16.59 -6.99
C ARG A 346 -6.59 16.17 -6.42
N THR A 347 -6.27 16.65 -5.23
CA THR A 347 -5.09 16.22 -4.47
C THR A 347 -5.25 14.76 -4.02
N GLU A 348 -4.13 14.09 -3.75
CA GLU A 348 -4.17 12.71 -3.26
C GLU A 348 -4.84 12.62 -1.89
N ARG A 349 -4.69 13.64 -1.04
CA ARG A 349 -5.32 13.76 0.29
C ARG A 349 -6.83 13.81 0.19
N GLU A 350 -7.39 14.58 -0.74
CA GLU A 350 -8.85 14.61 -0.94
C GLU A 350 -9.39 13.24 -1.34
N ILE A 351 -8.65 12.52 -2.21
CA ILE A 351 -9.04 11.16 -2.61
C ILE A 351 -8.88 10.18 -1.43
N GLU A 352 -7.81 10.27 -0.65
CA GLU A 352 -7.58 9.46 0.55
C GLU A 352 -8.66 9.70 1.61
N ASP A 353 -9.05 10.96 1.85
CA ASP A 353 -10.07 11.31 2.85
C ASP A 353 -11.45 10.75 2.45
N GLU A 354 -11.83 10.85 1.17
CA GLU A 354 -13.07 10.24 0.65
C GLU A 354 -13.02 8.70 0.69
N GLU A 355 -11.88 8.08 0.35
CA GLU A 355 -11.71 6.63 0.43
C GLU A 355 -11.81 6.11 1.88
N LEU A 356 -11.23 6.83 2.84
CA LEU A 356 -11.36 6.53 4.27
C LEU A 356 -12.81 6.67 4.72
N ALA A 357 -13.52 7.71 4.29
CA ALA A 357 -14.93 7.90 4.59
C ALA A 357 -15.80 6.77 4.02
N ILE A 358 -15.57 6.36 2.77
CA ILE A 358 -16.23 5.20 2.16
C ILE A 358 -15.95 3.93 2.97
N THR A 359 -14.71 3.73 3.39
CA THR A 359 -14.29 2.57 4.18
C THR A 359 -14.99 2.57 5.55
N MET A 360 -15.06 3.73 6.22
CA MET A 360 -15.84 3.89 7.45
C MET A 360 -17.30 3.56 7.24
N ALA A 361 -17.91 4.03 6.15
CA ALA A 361 -19.31 3.78 5.84
C ALA A 361 -19.61 2.28 5.59
N ILE A 362 -18.74 1.58 4.84
CA ILE A 362 -18.89 0.15 4.56
C ILE A 362 -18.77 -0.68 5.85
N CYS A 363 -17.78 -0.37 6.69
CA CYS A 363 -17.47 -1.14 7.90
C CYS A 363 -18.19 -0.63 9.16
N ARG A 364 -18.95 0.46 9.08
CA ARG A 364 -19.59 1.15 10.22
C ARG A 364 -18.60 1.52 11.33
N LEU A 365 -17.44 2.03 10.93
CA LEU A 365 -16.41 2.46 11.87
C LEU A 365 -16.72 3.87 12.38
N GLU A 366 -16.57 4.07 13.69
CA GLU A 366 -16.82 5.38 14.34
C GLU A 366 -15.64 6.34 14.23
N HIS A 367 -14.42 5.81 14.08
CA HIS A 367 -13.20 6.62 14.07
C HIS A 367 -12.35 6.37 12.82
N PRO A 368 -11.86 7.44 12.14
CA PRO A 368 -10.98 7.32 10.97
C PRO A 368 -9.69 6.54 11.24
N VAL A 369 -9.23 6.49 12.48
CA VAL A 369 -8.05 5.70 12.89
C VAL A 369 -8.22 4.21 12.58
N HIS A 370 -9.43 3.67 12.74
CA HIS A 370 -9.70 2.27 12.39
C HIS A 370 -9.77 2.07 10.88
N ALA A 371 -10.38 3.00 10.16
CA ALA A 371 -10.49 2.91 8.69
C ALA A 371 -9.12 2.91 8.00
N ARG A 372 -8.12 3.63 8.55
CA ARG A 372 -6.74 3.62 8.04
C ARG A 372 -6.05 2.27 8.11
N LYS A 373 -6.59 1.32 8.87
CA LYS A 373 -6.06 -0.05 8.96
C LYS A 373 -6.78 -1.02 8.03
N VAL A 374 -7.89 -0.61 7.45
CA VAL A 374 -8.70 -1.42 6.54
C VAL A 374 -8.20 -1.27 5.12
N GLU A 375 -8.01 -2.38 4.44
CA GLU A 375 -7.60 -2.42 3.04
C GLU A 375 -8.84 -2.52 2.14
N ILE A 376 -9.24 -1.41 1.52
CA ILE A 376 -10.44 -1.36 0.65
C ILE A 376 -10.38 -2.38 -0.50
N ALA A 377 -9.17 -2.74 -0.95
CA ALA A 377 -8.96 -3.78 -1.95
C ALA A 377 -9.32 -5.19 -1.45
N LYS A 378 -9.11 -5.48 -0.16
CA LYS A 378 -9.54 -6.73 0.49
C LYS A 378 -11.07 -6.75 0.61
N LEU A 379 -11.69 -5.64 1.05
CA LEU A 379 -13.15 -5.49 1.08
C LEU A 379 -13.79 -5.74 -0.30
N LYS A 380 -13.31 -5.07 -1.36
CA LYS A 380 -13.85 -5.28 -2.72
C LYS A 380 -13.78 -6.74 -3.17
N ARG A 381 -12.79 -7.52 -2.74
CA ARG A 381 -12.71 -8.97 -3.03
C ARG A 381 -13.69 -9.77 -2.20
N LEU A 382 -13.82 -9.45 -0.92
CA LEU A 382 -14.78 -10.08 -0.01
C LEU A 382 -16.23 -9.94 -0.53
N PHE A 383 -16.55 -8.79 -1.12
CA PHE A 383 -17.84 -8.51 -1.76
C PHE A 383 -17.94 -8.98 -3.22
N GLY A 384 -16.92 -9.62 -3.78
CA GLY A 384 -16.93 -10.08 -5.18
C GLY A 384 -17.03 -8.96 -6.22
N VAL A 385 -16.62 -7.73 -5.87
CA VAL A 385 -16.52 -6.58 -6.79
C VAL A 385 -15.19 -6.58 -7.52
N ARG A 386 -14.15 -7.16 -6.90
CA ARG A 386 -12.80 -7.27 -7.45
C ARG A 386 -12.37 -8.73 -7.55
N GLU A 387 -11.65 -9.05 -8.61
CA GLU A 387 -11.07 -10.37 -8.81
C GLU A 387 -10.00 -10.70 -7.75
N PRO A 388 -9.81 -11.98 -7.40
CA PRO A 388 -8.71 -12.40 -6.56
C PRO A 388 -7.38 -12.04 -7.22
N TRP A 389 -6.39 -11.64 -6.42
CA TRP A 389 -5.05 -11.41 -6.95
C TRP A 389 -4.46 -12.73 -7.46
N LEU A 390 -3.81 -12.66 -8.62
CA LEU A 390 -3.01 -13.73 -9.21
C LEU A 390 -1.58 -13.24 -9.37
N SER A 391 -0.60 -14.10 -9.11
CA SER A 391 0.78 -13.78 -9.49
C SER A 391 0.92 -13.59 -10.99
N ASP A 392 2.03 -12.97 -11.39
CA ASP A 392 2.32 -12.77 -12.80
C ASP A 392 2.39 -14.08 -13.58
N ARG A 393 2.75 -15.22 -12.96
CA ARG A 393 2.74 -16.53 -13.62
C ARG A 393 1.33 -16.98 -13.99
N LEU A 394 0.36 -16.71 -13.12
CA LEU A 394 -1.01 -17.21 -13.25
C LEU A 394 -1.97 -16.18 -13.85
N ASN A 395 -1.50 -14.95 -14.11
CA ASN A 395 -2.31 -13.92 -14.72
C ASN A 395 -2.78 -14.32 -16.13
N ALA A 396 -3.87 -13.72 -16.61
CA ALA A 396 -4.49 -14.09 -17.87
C ALA A 396 -3.62 -13.85 -19.12
N GLN A 397 -2.64 -12.94 -19.03
CA GLN A 397 -1.71 -12.66 -20.14
C GLN A 397 -0.71 -13.81 -20.34
N ASN A 398 -0.42 -14.51 -19.25
CA ASN A 398 0.65 -15.48 -19.16
C ASN A 398 0.07 -16.90 -19.17
N TYR A 399 -1.01 -17.18 -18.43
CA TYR A 399 -1.56 -18.52 -18.24
C TYR A 399 -2.99 -18.69 -18.75
N ARG A 400 -3.18 -19.66 -19.67
CA ARG A 400 -4.51 -20.01 -20.20
C ARG A 400 -5.47 -20.51 -19.11
N GLY A 401 -4.98 -21.18 -18.08
CA GLY A 401 -5.81 -21.66 -16.96
C GLY A 401 -6.08 -20.64 -15.86
N SER A 402 -5.79 -19.35 -16.07
CA SER A 402 -5.95 -18.28 -15.08
C SER A 402 -7.35 -18.22 -14.45
N LYS A 403 -8.40 -18.43 -15.25
CA LYS A 403 -9.79 -18.43 -14.77
C LYS A 403 -10.11 -19.55 -13.81
N LYS A 404 -9.55 -20.73 -14.05
CA LYS A 404 -9.69 -21.87 -13.13
C LYS A 404 -9.07 -21.54 -11.77
N VAL A 405 -7.88 -20.94 -11.77
CA VAL A 405 -7.22 -20.49 -10.53
C VAL A 405 -8.04 -19.42 -9.83
N SER A 406 -8.57 -18.43 -10.56
CA SER A 406 -9.47 -17.43 -9.99
C SER A 406 -10.72 -18.08 -9.37
N ALA A 407 -11.33 -19.06 -10.03
CA ALA A 407 -12.51 -19.75 -9.53
C ALA A 407 -12.20 -20.53 -8.23
N GLU A 408 -11.04 -21.17 -8.15
CA GLU A 408 -10.57 -21.85 -6.94
C GLU A 408 -10.36 -20.85 -5.79
N LYS A 409 -9.67 -19.72 -6.02
CA LYS A 409 -9.47 -18.68 -5.01
C LYS A 409 -10.80 -18.06 -4.54
N LEU A 410 -11.75 -17.83 -5.43
CA LEU A 410 -13.10 -17.37 -5.06
C LEU A 410 -13.86 -18.40 -4.22
N GLY A 411 -13.70 -19.70 -4.51
CA GLY A 411 -14.28 -20.76 -3.68
C GLY A 411 -13.73 -20.77 -2.26
N GLU A 412 -12.42 -20.49 -2.08
CA GLU A 412 -11.83 -20.34 -0.75
C GLU A 412 -12.32 -19.06 -0.04
N LEU A 413 -12.62 -17.98 -0.79
CA LEU A 413 -13.26 -16.77 -0.24
C LEU A 413 -14.69 -17.02 0.23
N VAL A 414 -15.48 -17.86 -0.47
CA VAL A 414 -16.82 -18.25 -0.02
C VAL A 414 -16.77 -18.84 1.39
N HIS A 415 -15.83 -19.77 1.62
CA HIS A 415 -15.63 -20.40 2.94
C HIS A 415 -15.27 -19.39 4.03
N LEU A 416 -14.45 -18.38 3.71
CA LEU A 416 -14.15 -17.28 4.62
C LEU A 416 -15.40 -16.46 4.93
N VAL A 417 -16.16 -16.03 3.92
CA VAL A 417 -17.37 -15.21 4.10
C VAL A 417 -18.44 -15.95 4.92
N GLU A 418 -18.64 -17.25 4.69
CA GLU A 418 -19.53 -18.07 5.51
C GLU A 418 -19.09 -18.09 6.98
N THR A 419 -17.79 -18.28 7.23
CA THR A 419 -17.22 -18.28 8.59
C THR A 419 -17.36 -16.92 9.28
N LEU A 420 -17.21 -15.82 8.54
CA LEU A 420 -17.46 -14.46 9.06
C LEU A 420 -18.95 -14.24 9.36
N GLY A 421 -19.84 -14.84 8.57
CA GLY A 421 -21.28 -14.86 8.84
C GLY A 421 -21.62 -15.58 10.16
N GLU A 422 -20.97 -16.71 10.46
CA GLU A 422 -21.10 -17.40 11.75
C GLU A 422 -20.64 -16.51 12.91
N LEU A 423 -19.53 -15.77 12.73
CA LEU A 423 -19.01 -14.82 13.72
C LEU A 423 -20.00 -13.65 13.94
N SER A 424 -20.57 -13.10 12.87
CA SER A 424 -21.56 -12.03 12.94
C SER A 424 -22.86 -12.47 13.61
N ALA A 425 -23.26 -13.73 13.42
CA ALA A 425 -24.43 -14.31 14.04
C ALA A 425 -24.20 -14.76 15.51
N GLY A 426 -22.99 -14.61 16.03
CA GLY A 426 -22.61 -15.04 17.38
C GLY A 426 -22.55 -16.56 17.56
N GLN A 427 -22.51 -17.34 16.47
CA GLN A 427 -22.39 -18.80 16.52
C GLN A 427 -20.97 -19.24 16.88
N ILE A 428 -19.98 -18.43 16.48
CA ILE A 428 -18.58 -18.55 16.92
C ILE A 428 -18.14 -17.20 17.49
N ASN A 429 -17.13 -17.23 18.35
CA ASN A 429 -16.47 -16.03 18.86
C ASN A 429 -15.02 -15.93 18.36
N GLY A 430 -14.32 -14.84 18.66
CA GLY A 430 -12.94 -14.61 18.24
C GLY A 430 -11.97 -15.71 18.69
N THR A 431 -12.14 -16.25 19.89
CA THR A 431 -11.33 -17.37 20.39
C THR A 431 -11.57 -18.64 19.56
N SER A 432 -12.84 -18.98 19.31
CA SER A 432 -13.22 -20.13 18.47
C SER A 432 -12.73 -19.96 17.03
N LEU A 433 -12.79 -18.74 16.49
CA LEU A 433 -12.29 -18.43 15.15
C LEU A 433 -10.77 -18.55 15.07
N ALA A 434 -10.03 -18.12 16.10
CA ALA A 434 -8.58 -18.29 16.16
C ALA A 434 -8.19 -19.79 16.21
N VAL A 435 -8.98 -20.60 16.90
CA VAL A 435 -8.84 -22.06 16.89
C VAL A 435 -9.13 -22.63 15.49
N LYS A 436 -10.20 -22.17 14.81
CA LYS A 436 -10.50 -22.55 13.42
C LYS A 436 -9.37 -22.17 12.47
N LEU A 437 -8.82 -20.95 12.57
CA LEU A 437 -7.70 -20.47 11.75
C LEU A 437 -6.49 -21.42 11.82
N ASN A 438 -6.30 -22.05 12.98
CA ASN A 438 -5.23 -23.01 13.22
C ASN A 438 -5.53 -24.43 12.69
N GLN A 439 -6.79 -24.81 12.54
CA GLN A 439 -7.19 -26.18 12.19
C GLN A 439 -7.64 -26.32 10.73
N ASP A 440 -8.16 -25.23 10.16
CA ASP A 440 -8.82 -25.22 8.87
C ASP A 440 -7.95 -24.53 7.81
N LYS A 441 -7.36 -25.34 6.94
CA LYS A 441 -6.55 -24.88 5.82
C LYS A 441 -7.37 -24.08 4.79
N LYS A 442 -8.67 -24.32 4.66
CA LYS A 442 -9.52 -23.53 3.76
C LYS A 442 -9.70 -22.13 4.28
N LEU A 443 -9.87 -21.96 5.59
CA LEU A 443 -9.94 -20.62 6.20
C LEU A 443 -8.65 -19.82 5.97
N GLN A 444 -7.48 -20.44 6.15
CA GLN A 444 -6.19 -19.82 5.84
C GLN A 444 -6.09 -19.42 4.36
N ARG A 445 -6.51 -20.31 3.44
CA ARG A 445 -6.55 -20.02 2.00
C ARG A 445 -7.54 -18.92 1.64
N GLY A 446 -8.66 -18.82 2.36
CA GLY A 446 -9.60 -17.72 2.21
C GLY A 446 -8.96 -16.38 2.54
N PHE A 447 -8.22 -16.28 3.64
CA PHE A 447 -7.43 -15.07 3.94
C PHE A 447 -6.36 -14.80 2.89
N LEU A 448 -5.62 -15.82 2.44
CA LEU A 448 -4.65 -15.67 1.35
C LEU A 448 -5.29 -15.20 0.03
N ALA A 449 -6.53 -15.59 -0.25
CA ALA A 449 -7.25 -15.17 -1.44
C ALA A 449 -7.66 -13.68 -1.41
N LEU A 450 -7.62 -13.04 -0.24
CA LEU A 450 -7.81 -11.58 -0.10
C LEU A 450 -6.57 -10.77 -0.51
N ALA A 451 -5.41 -11.41 -0.67
CA ALA A 451 -4.15 -10.73 -0.96
C ALA A 451 -4.29 -9.63 -2.02
N THR A 452 -3.70 -8.48 -1.73
CA THR A 452 -3.70 -7.29 -2.60
C THR A 452 -2.59 -7.32 -3.64
N GLY A 453 -1.54 -8.10 -3.36
CA GLY A 453 -0.39 -8.32 -4.22
C GLY A 453 0.53 -9.39 -3.66
N GLU A 454 1.66 -9.57 -4.33
CA GLU A 454 2.67 -10.60 -4.01
C GLU A 454 3.24 -10.44 -2.59
N LYS A 455 3.64 -9.22 -2.21
CA LYS A 455 4.21 -8.92 -0.89
C LYS A 455 3.24 -9.29 0.25
N ASP A 456 1.97 -8.92 0.08
CA ASP A 456 0.89 -9.20 1.03
C ASP A 456 0.63 -10.71 1.14
N TYR A 457 0.56 -11.41 0.00
CA TYR A 457 0.43 -12.87 -0.04
C TYR A 457 1.58 -13.58 0.70
N VAL A 458 2.82 -13.18 0.42
CA VAL A 458 4.03 -13.75 1.05
C VAL A 458 4.04 -13.50 2.56
N ALA A 459 3.68 -12.29 2.99
CA ALA A 459 3.64 -11.93 4.39
C ALA A 459 2.63 -12.79 5.15
N MET A 460 1.40 -12.92 4.62
CA MET A 460 0.37 -13.78 5.20
C MET A 460 0.80 -15.25 5.24
N GLN A 461 1.38 -15.77 4.15
CA GLN A 461 1.86 -17.15 4.09
C GLN A 461 2.92 -17.43 5.16
N LYS A 462 3.91 -16.55 5.33
CA LYS A 462 4.93 -16.68 6.39
C LYS A 462 4.32 -16.65 7.79
N SER A 463 3.28 -15.84 8.01
CA SER A 463 2.55 -15.82 9.29
C SER A 463 1.82 -17.15 9.55
N PHE A 464 1.19 -17.75 8.53
CA PHE A 464 0.58 -19.07 8.66
C PHE A 464 1.62 -20.19 8.90
N GLU A 465 2.75 -20.17 8.18
CA GLU A 465 3.86 -21.11 8.40
C GLU A 465 4.43 -21.00 9.82
N LYS A 466 4.59 -19.77 10.33
CA LYS A 466 5.02 -19.54 11.72
C LYS A 466 4.02 -20.13 12.72
N LEU A 467 2.72 -19.94 12.50
CA LEU A 467 1.67 -20.54 13.32
C LEU A 467 1.76 -22.07 13.31
N GLU A 468 1.98 -22.69 12.15
CA GLU A 468 2.15 -24.13 12.01
C GLU A 468 3.39 -24.65 12.75
N ASN A 469 4.51 -23.94 12.65
CA ASN A 469 5.74 -24.28 13.36
C ASN A 469 5.55 -24.22 14.88
N LEU A 470 4.91 -23.16 15.40
CA LEU A 470 4.60 -23.04 16.83
C LEU A 470 3.71 -24.20 17.31
N LYS A 471 2.78 -24.65 16.47
CA LYS A 471 1.92 -25.80 16.77
C LYS A 471 2.68 -27.12 16.72
N ALA A 472 3.60 -27.30 15.79
CA ALA A 472 4.45 -28.48 15.74
C ALA A 472 5.30 -28.59 17.01
N ILE A 473 5.80 -27.46 17.52
CA ILE A 473 6.50 -27.36 18.80
C ILE A 473 5.57 -27.67 19.97
N ASP A 474 4.34 -27.14 19.99
CA ASP A 474 3.35 -27.49 21.02
C ASP A 474 3.03 -28.99 21.05
N ARG A 475 2.81 -29.61 19.88
CA ARG A 475 2.54 -31.05 19.78
C ARG A 475 3.69 -31.92 20.28
N SER A 476 4.94 -31.51 20.03
CA SER A 476 6.12 -32.26 20.43
C SER A 476 6.47 -32.08 21.91
N THR A 477 6.32 -30.86 22.45
CA THR A 477 6.68 -30.53 23.84
C THR A 477 5.54 -30.73 24.83
N ARG A 478 4.29 -30.58 24.40
CA ARG A 478 3.04 -30.63 25.20
C ARG A 478 3.09 -29.79 26.48
N SER A 479 3.81 -28.68 26.45
CA SER A 479 3.98 -27.81 27.62
C SER A 479 2.90 -26.74 27.66
N LYS A 480 2.51 -26.31 28.86
CA LYS A 480 1.56 -25.19 29.03
C LYS A 480 2.05 -23.91 28.33
N ASN A 481 3.36 -23.66 28.34
CA ASN A 481 3.96 -22.48 27.74
C ASN A 481 3.93 -22.53 26.21
N SER A 482 4.24 -23.68 25.60
CA SER A 482 4.17 -23.83 24.13
C SER A 482 2.74 -23.74 23.61
N LYS A 483 1.77 -24.31 24.34
CA LYS A 483 0.34 -24.14 24.05
C LYS A 483 -0.08 -22.67 24.09
N GLN A 484 0.24 -21.95 25.17
CA GLN A 484 -0.09 -20.53 25.32
C GLN A 484 0.56 -19.65 24.23
N LYS A 485 1.80 -19.96 23.81
CA LYS A 485 2.46 -19.25 22.71
C LYS A 485 1.75 -19.46 21.36
N ALA A 486 1.36 -20.69 21.06
CA ALA A 486 0.64 -21.00 19.82
C ALA A 486 -0.76 -20.38 19.80
N GLU A 487 -1.51 -20.46 20.90
CA GLU A 487 -2.84 -19.86 21.04
C GLU A 487 -2.78 -18.33 21.00
N GLY A 488 -1.84 -17.72 21.73
CA GLY A 488 -1.62 -16.27 21.72
C GLY A 488 -1.28 -15.75 20.32
N PHE A 489 -0.36 -16.40 19.61
CA PHE A 489 -0.01 -16.01 18.25
C PHE A 489 -1.18 -16.19 17.27
N ALA A 490 -2.01 -17.22 17.43
CA ALA A 490 -3.20 -17.41 16.60
C ALA A 490 -4.22 -16.28 16.79
N VAL A 491 -4.40 -15.80 18.02
CA VAL A 491 -5.28 -14.66 18.32
C VAL A 491 -4.71 -13.37 17.74
N GLU A 492 -3.42 -13.10 17.95
CA GLU A 492 -2.75 -11.92 17.39
C GLU A 492 -2.87 -11.88 15.86
N LEU A 493 -2.56 -12.99 15.20
CA LEU A 493 -2.67 -13.11 13.74
C LEU A 493 -4.12 -12.95 13.25
N LEU A 494 -5.10 -13.51 13.97
CA LEU A 494 -6.50 -13.34 13.61
C LEU A 494 -6.92 -11.86 13.71
N LEU A 495 -6.53 -11.17 14.78
CA LEU A 495 -6.86 -9.77 14.97
C LEU A 495 -6.27 -8.90 13.86
N GLU A 496 -5.02 -9.14 13.47
CA GLU A 496 -4.36 -8.46 12.35
C GLU A 496 -5.15 -8.68 11.05
N LEU A 497 -5.48 -9.93 10.71
CA LEU A 497 -6.22 -10.27 9.48
C LEU A 497 -7.66 -9.71 9.45
N LEU A 498 -8.34 -9.66 10.59
CA LEU A 498 -9.71 -9.13 10.68
C LEU A 498 -9.73 -7.59 10.65
N GLU A 499 -8.74 -6.95 11.26
CA GLU A 499 -8.63 -5.49 11.28
C GLU A 499 -8.44 -4.94 9.85
N GLU A 500 -7.72 -5.65 8.98
CA GLU A 500 -7.55 -5.30 7.56
C GLU A 500 -8.84 -5.36 6.72
N ILE A 501 -9.89 -6.04 7.20
CA ILE A 501 -11.22 -6.06 6.57
C ILE A 501 -12.28 -5.33 7.42
N GLY A 502 -11.84 -4.55 8.41
CA GLY A 502 -12.72 -3.70 9.22
C GLY A 502 -13.60 -4.47 10.19
N ILE A 503 -13.18 -5.67 10.61
CA ILE A 503 -13.83 -6.42 11.69
C ILE A 503 -12.99 -6.27 12.96
N GLY A 504 -13.62 -5.75 14.01
CA GLY A 504 -12.99 -5.54 15.32
C GLY A 504 -13.63 -6.36 16.43
N PHE A 505 -13.22 -6.08 17.66
CA PHE A 505 -13.86 -6.58 18.87
C PHE A 505 -14.03 -5.43 19.86
N ASP A 506 -15.11 -5.48 20.63
CA ASP A 506 -15.36 -4.52 21.70
C ASP A 506 -14.30 -4.63 22.80
N SER A 507 -14.15 -3.60 23.64
CA SER A 507 -13.23 -3.62 24.78
C SER A 507 -14.00 -3.52 26.09
N ASP A 508 -13.74 -4.43 27.02
CA ASP A 508 -14.25 -4.33 28.39
C ASP A 508 -13.20 -3.66 29.29
N GLU A 509 -13.64 -2.81 30.22
CA GLU A 509 -12.78 -2.27 31.29
C GLU A 509 -12.76 -3.25 32.47
N ASP A 510 -11.55 -3.58 32.95
CA ASP A 510 -11.40 -4.34 34.19
C ASP A 510 -11.68 -3.47 35.43
N GLU A 511 -11.73 -4.10 36.61
CA GLU A 511 -11.95 -3.41 37.90
C GLU A 511 -10.91 -2.32 38.22
N LYS A 512 -9.78 -2.28 37.49
CA LYS A 512 -8.71 -1.30 37.61
C LYS A 512 -8.75 -0.23 36.50
N GLY A 513 -9.80 -0.23 35.67
CA GLY A 513 -9.97 0.70 34.55
C GLY A 513 -9.08 0.41 33.35
N LYS A 514 -8.45 -0.77 33.28
CA LYS A 514 -7.65 -1.18 32.11
C LYS A 514 -8.56 -1.86 31.08
N ARG A 515 -8.52 -1.37 29.85
CA ARG A 515 -9.28 -1.93 28.72
C ARG A 515 -8.62 -3.21 28.19
N HIS A 516 -9.42 -4.25 28.00
CA HIS A 516 -9.03 -5.51 27.36
C HIS A 516 -10.02 -5.85 26.24
N LEU A 517 -9.52 -6.38 25.12
CA LEU A 517 -10.37 -6.81 24.02
C LEU A 517 -11.27 -7.99 24.45
N ASN A 518 -12.56 -7.86 24.20
CA ASN A 518 -13.55 -8.90 24.43
C ASN A 518 -13.78 -9.69 23.14
N LEU A 519 -13.10 -10.82 23.01
CA LEU A 519 -13.23 -11.72 21.86
C LEU A 519 -14.62 -12.36 21.72
N ALA A 520 -15.50 -12.24 22.71
CA ALA A 520 -16.90 -12.70 22.61
C ALA A 520 -17.81 -11.68 21.92
N LYS A 521 -17.40 -10.41 21.81
CA LYS A 521 -18.19 -9.33 21.20
C LYS A 521 -17.50 -8.84 19.93
N SER A 522 -17.77 -9.52 18.82
CA SER A 522 -17.29 -9.08 17.50
C SER A 522 -18.02 -7.81 17.05
N LEU A 523 -17.28 -6.89 16.45
CA LEU A 523 -17.79 -5.69 15.82
C LEU A 523 -17.79 -5.92 14.31
N VAL A 524 -18.84 -6.59 13.84
CA VAL A 524 -19.11 -6.79 12.41
C VAL A 524 -20.21 -5.83 11.98
N SER A 525 -20.05 -5.18 10.83
CA SER A 525 -21.04 -4.26 10.28
C SER A 525 -22.38 -4.97 10.07
N SER A 526 -23.43 -4.50 10.75
CA SER A 526 -24.78 -5.05 10.64
C SER A 526 -25.40 -4.89 9.25
N THR A 527 -24.82 -4.04 8.40
CA THR A 527 -25.25 -3.86 7.01
C THR A 527 -24.65 -4.87 6.03
N TRP A 528 -23.76 -5.75 6.48
CA TRP A 528 -23.20 -6.79 5.62
C TRP A 528 -24.19 -7.96 5.48
N ASP A 529 -24.65 -8.18 4.27
CA ASP A 529 -25.44 -9.36 3.91
C ASP A 529 -24.51 -10.50 3.44
N PHE A 530 -24.07 -11.32 4.39
CA PHE A 530 -23.21 -12.47 4.12
C PHE A 530 -23.82 -13.47 3.13
N ALA A 531 -25.15 -13.63 3.12
CA ALA A 531 -25.82 -14.54 2.19
C ALA A 531 -25.74 -14.00 0.76
N SER A 532 -25.97 -12.70 0.57
CA SER A 532 -25.78 -12.04 -0.72
C SER A 532 -24.33 -12.09 -1.18
N MET A 533 -23.37 -11.84 -0.28
CA MET A 533 -21.93 -11.93 -0.58
C MET A 533 -21.53 -13.32 -1.07
N VAL A 534 -21.96 -14.38 -0.36
CA VAL A 534 -21.74 -15.77 -0.77
C VAL A 534 -22.40 -16.06 -2.13
N GLY A 535 -23.63 -15.60 -2.35
CA GLY A 535 -24.34 -15.75 -3.62
C GLY A 535 -23.60 -15.10 -4.79
N GLN A 536 -23.05 -13.91 -4.59
CA GLN A 536 -22.27 -13.20 -5.60
C GLN A 536 -20.93 -13.89 -5.89
N LEU A 537 -20.20 -14.33 -4.87
CA LEU A 537 -18.95 -15.06 -5.06
C LEU A 537 -19.17 -16.39 -5.81
N ASN A 538 -20.18 -17.16 -5.40
CA ASN A 538 -20.55 -18.41 -6.08
C ASN A 538 -20.95 -18.19 -7.54
N LEU A 539 -21.63 -17.07 -7.84
CA LEU A 539 -21.90 -16.69 -9.23
C LEU A 539 -20.60 -16.54 -10.03
N PHE A 540 -19.64 -15.78 -9.53
CA PHE A 540 -18.37 -15.57 -10.24
C PHE A 540 -17.55 -16.86 -10.37
N VAL A 541 -17.60 -17.74 -9.37
CA VAL A 541 -17.02 -19.10 -9.45
C VAL A 541 -17.58 -19.86 -10.66
N GLU A 542 -18.91 -19.90 -10.80
CA GLU A 542 -19.55 -20.63 -11.89
C GLU A 542 -19.34 -19.96 -13.26
N LEU A 543 -19.32 -18.62 -13.32
CA LEU A 543 -18.98 -17.89 -14.54
C LEU A 543 -17.57 -18.20 -15.00
N LEU A 544 -16.58 -18.13 -14.12
CA LEU A 544 -15.19 -18.40 -14.47
C LEU A 544 -14.97 -19.83 -14.97
N LYS A 545 -15.69 -20.81 -14.41
CA LYS A 545 -15.66 -22.21 -14.89
C LYS A 545 -16.32 -22.38 -16.26
N ALA A 546 -17.37 -21.59 -16.55
CA ALA A 546 -18.15 -21.71 -17.77
C ALA A 546 -17.61 -20.89 -18.95
N PHE A 547 -16.90 -19.78 -18.68
CA PHE A 547 -16.50 -18.77 -19.66
C PHE A 547 -15.22 -19.16 -20.41
N PRO A 548 -15.17 -19.08 -21.75
CA PRO A 548 -14.01 -19.52 -22.55
C PRO A 548 -12.71 -18.80 -22.17
N ASP A 549 -11.62 -19.53 -21.90
CA ASP A 549 -10.33 -19.00 -21.39
C ASP A 549 -9.74 -17.82 -22.19
N ASP A 550 -10.03 -17.76 -23.49
CA ASP A 550 -9.55 -16.77 -24.45
C ASP A 550 -10.34 -15.44 -24.44
N GLN A 551 -11.48 -15.38 -23.75
CA GLN A 551 -12.31 -14.18 -23.68
C GLN A 551 -12.18 -13.45 -22.34
N PRO A 552 -11.99 -12.13 -22.30
CA PRO A 552 -11.96 -11.39 -21.04
C PRO A 552 -13.34 -11.43 -20.36
N LEU A 553 -13.36 -11.77 -19.07
CA LEU A 553 -14.56 -11.61 -18.24
C LEU A 553 -14.59 -10.17 -17.73
N GLU A 554 -15.67 -9.45 -18.00
CA GLU A 554 -15.89 -8.15 -17.38
C GLU A 554 -16.21 -8.34 -15.89
N TRP A 555 -15.33 -7.83 -15.03
CA TRP A 555 -15.51 -7.79 -13.58
C TRP A 555 -16.10 -6.45 -13.15
N GLY A 556 -17.01 -6.47 -12.18
CA GLY A 556 -17.57 -5.28 -11.55
C GLY A 556 -19.08 -5.18 -11.65
N TRP A 557 -19.65 -4.37 -10.76
CA TRP A 557 -21.05 -3.98 -10.79
C TRP A 557 -21.20 -2.81 -11.76
N LYS A 558 -21.98 -2.98 -12.83
CA LYS A 558 -22.36 -1.85 -13.71
C LYS A 558 -23.71 -1.31 -13.22
N PRO A 559 -23.80 -0.06 -12.74
CA PRO A 559 -25.09 0.56 -12.46
C PRO A 559 -25.95 0.49 -13.72
N GLN A 560 -27.20 0.08 -13.54
CA GLN A 560 -28.16 -0.21 -14.59
C GLN A 560 -28.28 0.95 -15.59
N ASN A 561 -27.80 0.74 -16.82
CA ASN A 561 -28.50 1.23 -17.99
C ASN A 561 -29.28 0.05 -18.53
N PHE A 562 -30.60 0.00 -18.30
CA PHE A 562 -31.48 -0.96 -18.96
C PHE A 562 -31.41 -0.73 -20.47
N VAL A 563 -30.55 -1.47 -21.16
CA VAL A 563 -30.61 -1.58 -22.61
C VAL A 563 -31.45 -2.81 -22.89
N TYR A 564 -32.69 -2.60 -23.35
CA TYR A 564 -33.49 -3.66 -23.97
C TYR A 564 -32.68 -4.21 -25.16
N SER A 565 -32.00 -5.34 -24.95
CA SER A 565 -31.33 -6.08 -26.02
C SER A 565 -32.30 -7.13 -26.56
N ASP A 566 -32.40 -7.22 -27.89
CA ASP A 566 -33.18 -8.24 -28.59
C ASP A 566 -32.79 -9.66 -28.12
N ILE A 567 -33.79 -10.43 -27.70
CA ILE A 567 -33.68 -11.80 -27.17
C ILE A 567 -33.07 -12.75 -28.21
N SER A 568 -33.26 -12.48 -29.51
CA SER A 568 -32.73 -13.32 -30.60
C SER A 568 -31.20 -13.52 -30.51
N THR A 569 -30.49 -12.51 -29.99
CA THR A 569 -29.04 -12.56 -29.72
C THR A 569 -28.64 -13.45 -28.53
N CYS A 570 -29.56 -13.71 -27.61
CA CYS A 570 -29.30 -14.44 -26.36
C CYS A 570 -29.55 -15.95 -26.48
N VAL A 571 -30.41 -16.38 -27.40
CA VAL A 571 -30.82 -17.80 -27.56
C VAL A 571 -29.65 -18.74 -27.93
N GLY A 572 -28.54 -18.19 -28.45
CA GLY A 572 -27.29 -18.93 -28.72
C GLY A 572 -26.24 -18.88 -27.60
N CYS A 573 -26.49 -18.16 -26.50
CA CYS A 573 -25.49 -17.90 -25.46
C CYS A 573 -25.50 -19.00 -24.38
N LYS A 574 -24.32 -19.54 -24.01
CA LYS A 574 -24.23 -20.54 -22.93
C LYS A 574 -24.72 -20.02 -21.57
N SER A 575 -24.63 -18.70 -21.33
CA SER A 575 -25.12 -18.04 -20.12
C SER A 575 -26.65 -17.87 -20.09
N PHE A 576 -27.32 -17.87 -21.25
CA PHE A 576 -28.78 -17.93 -21.36
C PHE A 576 -29.33 -19.25 -20.78
N TYR A 577 -28.66 -20.37 -21.01
CA TYR A 577 -29.04 -21.68 -20.43
C TYR A 577 -28.81 -21.80 -18.92
N LEU A 578 -28.05 -20.87 -18.32
CA LEU A 578 -27.87 -20.75 -16.87
C LEU A 578 -28.76 -19.64 -16.26
N GLY A 579 -29.66 -19.06 -17.05
CA GLY A 579 -30.62 -18.04 -16.62
C GLY A 579 -30.01 -16.64 -16.37
N ARG A 580 -28.87 -16.28 -16.99
CA ARG A 580 -28.18 -15.00 -16.70
C ARG A 580 -27.61 -14.32 -17.96
N CYS A 581 -27.88 -13.02 -18.14
CA CYS A 581 -27.28 -12.22 -19.21
C CYS A 581 -25.83 -11.81 -18.85
N LEU A 582 -24.87 -12.14 -19.72
CA LEU A 582 -23.43 -11.81 -19.58
C LEU A 582 -23.11 -10.31 -19.48
N ARG A 583 -24.08 -9.44 -19.79
CA ARG A 583 -23.89 -7.98 -19.75
C ARG A 583 -24.31 -7.35 -18.42
N GLY A 584 -24.75 -8.13 -17.44
CA GLY A 584 -25.21 -7.60 -16.15
C GLY A 584 -26.56 -6.85 -16.24
N ASN A 585 -27.25 -6.92 -17.36
CA ASN A 585 -28.58 -6.34 -17.50
C ASN A 585 -29.61 -7.22 -16.79
N ALA A 586 -30.47 -6.60 -15.97
CA ALA A 586 -31.69 -7.24 -15.53
C ALA A 586 -32.59 -7.45 -16.76
N VAL A 587 -32.83 -8.71 -17.12
CA VAL A 587 -33.77 -9.08 -18.18
C VAL A 587 -34.95 -9.73 -17.48
N ASP A 588 -36.15 -9.19 -17.71
CA ASP A 588 -37.39 -9.79 -17.24
C ASP A 588 -37.78 -10.95 -18.17
N PHE A 589 -37.82 -12.16 -17.63
CA PHE A 589 -38.14 -13.39 -18.36
C PHE A 589 -39.55 -13.92 -18.02
N THR A 590 -40.35 -13.15 -17.29
CA THR A 590 -41.69 -13.55 -16.83
C THR A 590 -42.65 -13.85 -17.99
N GLU A 591 -42.60 -13.09 -19.08
CA GLU A 591 -43.40 -13.35 -20.29
C GLU A 591 -43.13 -14.73 -20.93
N TRP A 592 -42.01 -15.38 -20.59
CA TRP A 592 -41.58 -16.68 -21.12
C TRP A 592 -41.66 -17.80 -20.08
N GLY A 593 -42.18 -17.53 -18.89
CA GLY A 593 -42.39 -18.52 -17.83
C GLY A 593 -41.12 -18.95 -17.07
N ILE A 594 -40.07 -18.13 -17.09
CA ILE A 594 -38.80 -18.40 -16.38
C ILE A 594 -38.70 -17.44 -15.18
N GLU A 595 -38.71 -17.98 -13.95
CA GLU A 595 -38.52 -17.18 -12.73
C GLU A 595 -37.09 -16.64 -12.61
N ASN A 596 -36.95 -15.34 -12.36
CA ASN A 596 -35.68 -14.71 -12.04
C ASN A 596 -35.34 -14.98 -10.57
N THR A 597 -34.22 -15.67 -10.30
CA THR A 597 -33.81 -16.11 -8.95
C THR A 597 -33.19 -15.01 -8.08
N TRP A 598 -33.23 -13.75 -8.50
CA TRP A 598 -32.75 -12.61 -7.73
C TRP A 598 -33.92 -11.96 -7.01
N GLY A 599 -34.06 -12.29 -5.73
CA GLY A 599 -35.03 -11.70 -4.81
C GLY A 599 -34.82 -10.19 -4.63
N ILE A 600 -35.22 -9.40 -5.62
CA ILE A 600 -35.66 -8.03 -5.40
C ILE A 600 -37.06 -8.16 -4.81
N SER A 601 -37.15 -8.16 -3.48
CA SER A 601 -38.41 -8.18 -2.75
C SER A 601 -39.17 -6.89 -3.01
N GLY A 602 -40.10 -6.96 -3.95
CA GLY A 602 -41.02 -5.89 -4.27
C GLY A 602 -42.03 -6.37 -5.29
N ILE A 603 -43.04 -7.12 -4.81
CA ILE A 603 -44.25 -7.56 -5.52
C ILE A 603 -43.97 -8.60 -6.61
N TRP A 604 -44.16 -9.89 -6.34
CA TRP A 604 -44.70 -10.88 -7.30
C TRP A 604 -45.16 -12.11 -6.50
N ASP A 605 -46.33 -12.02 -5.87
CA ASP A 605 -47.02 -13.18 -5.29
C ASP A 605 -47.63 -14.04 -6.41
N GLU A 606 -47.66 -15.36 -6.14
CA GLU A 606 -48.35 -16.45 -6.86
C GLU A 606 -47.55 -17.23 -7.93
N CYS A 607 -46.72 -18.20 -7.48
CA CYS A 607 -46.34 -19.35 -8.31
C CYS A 607 -47.13 -20.60 -7.90
N LYS A 608 -47.97 -21.12 -8.80
CA LYS A 608 -48.51 -22.49 -8.77
C LYS A 608 -47.80 -23.35 -9.81
N THR A 609 -46.88 -24.18 -9.32
CA THR A 609 -46.50 -25.52 -9.84
C THR A 609 -46.16 -25.64 -11.34
N PHE A 610 -44.89 -25.93 -11.64
CA PHE A 610 -44.51 -26.59 -12.89
C PHE A 610 -44.13 -28.06 -12.64
N ALA A 611 -45.00 -28.97 -13.09
CA ALA A 611 -44.68 -30.38 -13.27
C ALA A 611 -44.04 -30.57 -14.67
N PRO A 612 -43.02 -31.44 -14.82
CA PRO A 612 -42.35 -31.62 -16.10
C PRO A 612 -43.24 -32.41 -17.07
N ARG A 613 -43.67 -31.79 -18.17
CA ARG A 613 -44.18 -32.55 -19.32
C ARG A 613 -43.01 -33.07 -20.15
N ARG A 614 -42.94 -34.40 -20.21
CA ARG A 614 -42.11 -35.16 -21.15
C ARG A 614 -42.57 -34.93 -22.60
N ASN A 615 -41.58 -34.93 -23.49
CA ASN A 615 -41.65 -34.89 -24.94
C ASN A 615 -42.89 -35.58 -25.56
N ASN A 616 -43.56 -34.84 -26.44
CA ASN A 616 -43.64 -35.13 -27.88
C ASN A 616 -44.06 -33.87 -28.65
#